data_AF-A0A432T3K8-F1
#
_entry.id   AF-A0A432T3K8-F1
#
_cell.length_a   1.000
_cell.length_b   1.000
_cell.length_c   1.000
_cell.angle_alpha   90.00
_cell.angle_beta   90.00
_cell.angle_gamma   90.00
#
_symmetry.space_group_name_H-M   'P 1'
#
loop_
_entity.id
_entity.type
_entity.pdbx_description
1 polymer ?
#
loop_
_entity_poly.entity_id
_entity_poly.type
_entity_poly.pdbx_seq_one_letter_code
_entity_poly.pdbx_strand_id
1 'polypeptide(L)'
;MYYITNQNGEIIAADLALMDLVGAKNIGDLYKYIALGELDFQLLSESSLQVSQSHQSTQYPIQQSKLSSILGEITIVHIVQDAHEHAPEAARPSPAALEINDVEPLVAIEQDKISLSTAKEETEFDLENLLKEAEDDMPPKEQEETGESSQPSDLLYAQEEKNEAQAPDTDDELFDLLLPKEATESIEEIVEIPESPEIQEASESLRPTLTQKDENAPILIDIQTISQEIGIDPDDYIAFLDEYIDTAIQLENDLLSPDAQIRNTAIKTLSHLGDVLHLPKVNKIIKAIGGTEEVQERHSRITLFYNTLSRLTTKQEHDDTLTTEQPTNNISDLSSVGITGEAIDTQTDGFGTIDLSEINPIYFDFQLEEAANDLGLPTELIEEFVHDFITQATEETPKMLEAYQKGDLETIQKIGHLLKGAASNLRITPLADTLYEIQMCNDSSQLERLIKNYWAHFLSLENKMNISSK
;
A
#
# COMPACT_ATOMS: atom_id res chain seq x y z
N MET A 1 -21.06 23.87 18.38
CA MET A 1 -20.89 23.17 17.08
C MET A 1 -19.44 22.76 16.97
N TYR A 2 -19.13 21.63 16.35
CA TYR A 2 -17.77 21.08 16.32
C TYR A 2 -17.37 20.68 14.91
N TYR A 3 -16.10 20.91 14.57
CA TYR A 3 -15.47 20.28 13.42
C TYR A 3 -14.02 19.91 13.74
N ILE A 4 -13.47 18.98 12.96
CA ILE A 4 -12.09 18.51 13.07
C ILE A 4 -11.38 18.84 11.77
N THR A 5 -10.19 19.41 11.87
CA THR A 5 -9.29 19.59 10.73
C THR A 5 -8.06 18.70 10.83
N ASN A 6 -7.51 18.30 9.69
CA ASN A 6 -6.17 17.68 9.62
C ASN A 6 -5.05 18.73 9.69
N GLN A 7 -3.81 18.29 9.52
CA GLN A 7 -2.60 19.14 9.55
C GLN A 7 -2.56 20.19 8.43
N ASN A 8 -3.27 19.94 7.32
CA ASN A 8 -3.40 20.86 6.19
C ASN A 8 -4.53 21.89 6.39
N GLY A 9 -5.26 21.81 7.51
CA GLY A 9 -6.41 22.67 7.79
C GLY A 9 -7.71 22.23 7.09
N GLU A 10 -7.75 21.03 6.50
CA GLU A 10 -8.92 20.51 5.80
C GLU A 10 -9.91 19.89 6.78
N ILE A 11 -11.21 20.17 6.63
CA ILE A 11 -12.27 19.71 7.54
C ILE A 11 -12.59 18.23 7.28
N ILE A 12 -12.11 17.32 8.13
CA ILE A 12 -12.30 15.86 7.99
C ILE A 12 -13.56 15.33 8.69
N ALA A 13 -14.10 16.08 9.66
CA ALA A 13 -15.33 15.72 10.36
C ALA A 13 -16.07 16.97 10.85
N ALA A 14 -17.40 16.90 10.92
CA ALA A 14 -18.27 17.97 11.42
C ALA A 14 -19.47 17.39 12.16
N ASP A 15 -19.94 18.07 13.21
CA ASP A 15 -21.18 17.71 13.89
C ASP A 15 -22.42 18.14 13.10
N LEU A 16 -23.56 17.51 13.36
CA LEU A 16 -24.82 17.80 12.66
C LEU A 16 -25.25 19.27 12.80
N ALA A 17 -24.94 19.91 13.93
CA ALA A 17 -25.28 21.30 14.16
C ALA A 17 -24.51 22.27 13.25
N LEU A 18 -23.23 22.01 12.96
CA LEU A 18 -22.48 22.75 11.95
C LEU A 18 -23.04 22.51 10.56
N MET A 19 -23.39 21.26 10.24
CA MET A 19 -23.95 20.88 8.95
C MET A 19 -25.27 21.60 8.67
N ASP A 20 -26.14 21.68 9.68
CA ASP A 20 -27.40 22.44 9.62
C ASP A 20 -27.14 23.95 9.45
N LEU A 21 -26.13 24.50 10.14
CA LEU A 21 -25.75 25.92 10.00
C LEU A 21 -25.35 26.25 8.56
N VAL A 22 -24.57 25.37 7.92
CA VAL A 22 -24.05 25.61 6.57
C VAL A 22 -24.94 25.08 5.45
N GLY A 23 -26.04 24.39 5.77
CA GLY A 23 -26.96 23.82 4.78
C GLY A 23 -26.40 22.61 4.02
N ALA A 24 -25.45 21.88 4.60
CA ALA A 24 -24.90 20.64 4.05
C ALA A 24 -25.62 19.42 4.65
N LYS A 25 -25.99 18.41 3.84
CA LYS A 25 -26.72 17.22 4.36
C LYS A 25 -25.76 16.14 4.86
N ASN A 26 -24.55 16.10 4.31
CA ASN A 26 -23.50 15.15 4.62
C ASN A 26 -22.13 15.79 4.35
N ILE A 27 -21.06 15.18 4.85
CA ILE A 27 -19.69 15.73 4.74
C ILE A 27 -19.27 15.96 3.28
N GLY A 28 -19.76 15.16 2.33
CA GLY A 28 -19.50 15.34 0.90
C GLY A 28 -20.09 16.64 0.35
N ASP A 29 -21.30 17.02 0.78
CA ASP A 29 -21.90 18.32 0.43
C ASP A 29 -21.07 19.49 0.97
N LEU A 30 -20.54 19.36 2.19
CA LEU A 30 -19.66 20.37 2.80
C LEU A 30 -18.40 20.58 1.94
N TYR A 31 -17.69 19.50 1.59
CA TYR A 31 -16.52 19.57 0.73
C TYR A 31 -16.84 20.14 -0.65
N LYS A 32 -17.99 19.78 -1.22
CA LYS A 32 -18.45 20.33 -2.50
C LYS A 32 -18.65 21.85 -2.41
N TYR A 33 -19.26 22.37 -1.35
CA TYR A 33 -19.43 23.81 -1.17
C TYR A 33 -18.08 24.53 -1.00
N ILE A 34 -17.12 23.92 -0.29
CA ILE A 34 -15.76 24.46 -0.14
C ILE A 34 -15.04 24.49 -1.50
N ALA A 35 -15.06 23.38 -2.25
CA ALA A 35 -14.40 23.28 -3.55
C ALA A 35 -14.99 24.22 -4.61
N LEU A 36 -16.29 24.52 -4.54
CA LEU A 36 -16.96 25.50 -5.40
C LEU A 36 -16.72 26.96 -4.96
N GLY A 37 -16.09 27.18 -3.80
CA GLY A 37 -15.92 28.52 -3.21
C GLY A 37 -17.22 29.13 -2.69
N GLU A 38 -18.27 28.32 -2.51
CA GLU A 38 -19.55 28.76 -1.96
C GLU A 38 -19.50 28.89 -0.43
N LEU A 39 -18.59 28.14 0.21
CA LEU A 39 -18.34 28.11 1.66
C LEU A 39 -16.84 28.25 1.93
N ASP A 40 -16.47 29.16 2.84
CA ASP A 40 -15.08 29.36 3.26
C ASP A 40 -14.98 29.51 4.79
N PHE A 41 -13.93 28.91 5.36
CA PHE A 41 -13.64 28.91 6.79
C PHE A 41 -12.29 29.62 7.02
N GLN A 42 -12.35 30.89 7.36
CA GLN A 42 -11.14 31.68 7.58
C GLN A 42 -10.88 31.90 9.07
N LEU A 43 -9.75 31.41 9.55
CA LEU A 43 -9.31 31.65 10.92
C LEU A 43 -8.72 33.06 11.05
N LEU A 44 -9.40 33.95 11.77
CA LEU A 44 -8.95 35.34 11.97
C LEU A 44 -7.98 35.47 13.13
N SER A 45 -8.16 34.64 14.17
CA SER A 45 -7.29 34.54 15.34
C SER A 45 -7.45 33.16 15.99
N GLU A 46 -6.66 32.85 17.02
CA GLU A 46 -6.79 31.61 17.81
C GLU A 46 -8.18 31.42 18.46
N SER A 47 -8.98 32.48 18.54
CA SER A 47 -10.29 32.50 19.21
C SER A 47 -11.44 32.98 18.33
N SER A 48 -11.21 33.25 17.04
CA SER A 48 -12.24 33.77 16.12
C SER A 48 -12.17 33.12 14.74
N LEU A 49 -13.32 32.60 14.31
CA LEU A 49 -13.53 31.99 12.99
C LEU A 49 -14.53 32.80 12.19
N GLN A 50 -14.20 33.09 10.94
CA GLN A 50 -15.11 33.70 9.98
C GLN A 50 -15.60 32.63 9.01
N VAL A 51 -16.92 32.40 8.99
CA VAL A 51 -17.57 31.49 8.04
C VAL A 51 -18.25 32.33 6.98
N SER A 52 -17.85 32.18 5.72
CA SER A 52 -18.38 32.92 4.58
C SER A 52 -19.19 31.99 3.69
N GLN A 53 -20.44 32.37 3.40
CA GLN A 53 -21.35 31.64 2.52
C GLN A 53 -21.89 32.56 1.42
N SER A 54 -21.49 32.34 0.17
CA SER A 54 -21.90 33.06 -1.05
C SER A 54 -21.83 34.61 -0.99
N HIS A 55 -22.60 35.26 -0.12
CA HIS A 55 -22.68 36.71 0.08
C HIS A 55 -22.77 37.15 1.56
N GLN A 56 -22.76 36.22 2.51
CA GLN A 56 -22.83 36.53 3.94
C GLN A 56 -21.59 36.00 4.63
N SER A 57 -21.07 36.76 5.57
CA SER A 57 -19.96 36.32 6.40
C SER A 57 -20.28 36.58 7.85
N THR A 58 -20.19 35.53 8.64
CA THR A 58 -20.52 35.53 10.07
C THR A 58 -19.30 35.12 10.86
N GLN A 59 -18.95 35.92 11.87
CA GLN A 59 -17.86 35.63 12.77
C GLN A 59 -18.38 34.91 14.00
N TYR A 60 -17.69 33.86 14.41
CA TYR A 60 -18.00 33.08 15.60
C TYR A 60 -16.79 33.02 16.53
N PRO A 61 -17.01 33.11 17.86
CA PRO A 61 -15.98 32.77 18.83
C PRO A 61 -15.74 31.26 18.81
N ILE A 62 -14.46 30.87 18.89
CA ILE A 62 -14.05 29.46 18.86
C ILE A 62 -13.12 29.11 20.02
N GLN A 63 -13.07 27.82 20.34
CA GLN A 63 -12.06 27.19 21.17
C GLN A 63 -11.41 26.07 20.36
N GLN A 64 -10.08 26.04 20.33
CA GLN A 64 -9.33 25.02 19.60
C GLN A 64 -8.62 24.08 20.57
N SER A 65 -8.53 22.80 20.20
CA SER A 65 -7.73 21.81 20.92
C SER A 65 -6.99 20.96 19.90
N LYS A 66 -5.66 21.02 19.94
CA LYS A 66 -4.80 20.18 19.12
C LYS A 66 -4.73 18.78 19.71
N LEU A 67 -4.88 17.77 18.88
CA LEU A 67 -4.68 16.38 19.22
C LEU A 67 -3.62 15.78 18.31
N SER A 68 -2.82 14.87 18.86
CA SER A 68 -1.94 14.01 18.07
C SER A 68 -2.71 12.76 17.70
N SER A 69 -2.79 12.42 16.41
CA SER A 69 -3.42 11.18 15.93
C SER A 69 -2.50 10.43 14.99
N ILE A 70 -2.87 9.20 14.62
CA ILE A 70 -2.19 8.41 13.58
C ILE A 70 -2.21 9.08 12.19
N LEU A 71 -3.12 10.03 11.96
CA LEU A 71 -3.22 10.83 10.73
C LEU A 71 -2.47 12.17 10.83
N GLY A 72 -1.59 12.33 11.82
CA GLY A 72 -0.87 13.58 12.12
C GLY A 72 -1.59 14.48 13.14
N GLU A 73 -1.17 15.74 13.20
CA GLU A 73 -1.82 16.76 14.04
C GLU A 73 -3.24 17.03 13.53
N ILE A 74 -4.24 16.78 14.37
CA ILE A 74 -5.62 17.16 14.09
C ILE A 74 -6.03 18.28 15.05
N THR A 75 -6.86 19.21 14.59
CA THR A 75 -7.38 20.28 15.44
C THR A 75 -8.88 20.13 15.57
N ILE A 76 -9.36 19.93 16.80
CA ILE A 76 -10.78 20.05 17.11
C ILE A 76 -11.10 21.52 17.32
N VAL A 77 -12.07 22.02 16.58
CA VAL A 77 -12.57 23.39 16.70
C VAL A 77 -14.00 23.36 17.23
N HIS A 78 -14.19 23.95 18.41
CA HIS A 78 -15.49 24.16 19.04
C HIS A 78 -15.96 25.58 18.77
N ILE A 79 -17.03 25.72 18.00
CA ILE A 79 -17.70 26.99 17.72
C ILE A 79 -18.73 27.25 18.81
N VAL A 80 -18.50 28.30 19.59
CA VAL A 80 -19.36 28.73 20.69
C VAL A 80 -20.46 29.61 20.11
N GLN A 81 -21.70 29.11 20.09
CA GLN A 81 -22.85 29.97 19.82
C GLN A 81 -23.15 30.74 21.10
N ASP A 82 -22.83 32.03 21.12
CA ASP A 82 -23.41 32.90 22.14
C ASP A 82 -24.91 32.95 21.88
N ALA A 83 -25.70 32.39 22.80
CA ALA A 83 -27.15 32.38 22.77
C ALA A 83 -27.79 33.78 22.93
N HIS A 84 -27.05 34.84 22.64
CA HIS A 84 -27.57 36.19 22.59
C HIS A 84 -28.22 36.43 21.24
N GLU A 85 -29.53 36.14 21.18
CA GLU A 85 -30.46 36.79 20.28
C GLU A 85 -30.14 38.30 20.24
N HIS A 86 -29.49 38.73 19.16
CA HIS A 86 -29.46 40.13 18.78
C HIS A 86 -30.89 40.52 18.38
N ALA A 87 -31.67 40.93 19.38
CA ALA A 87 -32.82 41.79 19.13
C ALA A 87 -32.32 43.03 18.35
N PRO A 88 -33.00 43.42 17.25
CA PRO A 88 -32.52 44.49 16.39
C PRO A 88 -32.45 45.80 17.17
N GLU A 89 -31.27 46.40 17.18
CA GLU A 89 -30.92 47.64 17.85
C GLU A 89 -31.74 48.82 17.28
N ALA A 90 -32.88 49.09 17.91
CA ALA A 90 -33.64 50.31 17.70
C ALA A 90 -33.02 51.46 18.53
N ALA A 91 -32.43 52.40 17.81
CA ALA A 91 -31.97 53.73 18.19
C ALA A 91 -32.38 54.34 19.56
N ARG A 92 -31.35 54.56 20.42
CA ARG A 92 -31.10 55.69 21.38
C ARG A 92 -32.13 55.94 22.51
N PRO A 93 -31.80 56.70 23.60
CA PRO A 93 -30.57 57.44 23.95
C PRO A 93 -29.99 57.19 25.38
N SER A 94 -28.80 57.74 25.62
CA SER A 94 -28.17 58.02 26.93
C SER A 94 -29.16 58.60 27.96
N PRO A 95 -29.06 58.33 29.29
CA PRO A 95 -28.07 59.02 30.13
C PRO A 95 -27.61 58.33 31.45
N ALA A 96 -26.54 58.90 32.01
CA ALA A 96 -26.24 59.11 33.43
C ALA A 96 -25.83 57.92 34.34
N ALA A 97 -24.58 58.04 34.79
CA ALA A 97 -23.99 57.67 36.07
C ALA A 97 -24.90 57.14 37.19
N LEU A 98 -24.45 56.06 37.83
CA LEU A 98 -24.43 55.90 39.29
C LEU A 98 -23.42 54.82 39.69
N GLU A 99 -22.46 55.21 40.51
CA GLU A 99 -21.68 54.34 41.41
C GLU A 99 -22.62 53.61 42.38
N ILE A 100 -22.26 52.40 42.82
CA ILE A 100 -22.33 51.94 44.23
C ILE A 100 -21.57 50.61 44.35
N ASN A 101 -20.83 50.51 45.45
CA ASN A 101 -20.00 49.42 45.94
C ASN A 101 -20.77 48.18 46.43
N ASP A 102 -19.96 47.14 46.67
CA ASP A 102 -19.99 46.17 47.79
C ASP A 102 -20.52 44.74 47.54
N VAL A 103 -19.57 43.79 47.68
CA VAL A 103 -19.55 42.57 48.55
C VAL A 103 -20.71 41.58 48.37
N GLU A 104 -20.53 40.29 48.06
CA GLU A 104 -19.87 39.23 48.86
C GLU A 104 -19.79 37.90 48.04
N PRO A 105 -18.92 36.93 48.38
CA PRO A 105 -18.74 35.66 47.66
C PRO A 105 -19.44 34.48 48.33
N LEU A 106 -19.82 33.45 47.56
CA LEU A 106 -20.16 32.04 47.92
C LEU A 106 -20.97 31.47 46.73
N VAL A 107 -20.80 30.25 46.20
CA VAL A 107 -20.87 28.93 46.81
C VAL A 107 -20.25 27.92 45.83
N ALA A 108 -19.47 26.97 46.37
CA ALA A 108 -18.99 25.79 45.66
C ALA A 108 -20.14 24.80 45.39
N ILE A 109 -20.24 24.28 44.17
CA ILE A 109 -21.17 23.18 43.85
C ILE A 109 -20.38 21.87 43.79
N GLU A 110 -20.93 20.92 44.53
CA GLU A 110 -20.45 19.57 44.82
C GLU A 110 -20.35 18.68 43.58
N GLN A 111 -19.35 17.79 43.61
CA GLN A 111 -19.16 16.67 42.71
C GLN A 111 -20.13 15.56 43.09
N ASP A 112 -21.10 15.25 42.22
CA ASP A 112 -21.90 14.04 42.35
C ASP A 112 -21.26 12.87 41.61
N LYS A 113 -20.93 11.84 42.41
CA LYS A 113 -20.50 10.51 42.01
C LYS A 113 -21.68 9.75 41.41
N ILE A 114 -21.53 9.26 40.19
CA ILE A 114 -22.40 8.20 39.66
C ILE A 114 -21.57 6.92 39.59
N SER A 115 -21.86 6.01 40.51
CA SER A 115 -21.52 4.59 40.43
C SER A 115 -22.41 3.93 39.39
N LEU A 116 -21.81 3.20 38.44
CA LEU A 116 -22.54 2.21 37.65
C LEU A 116 -21.87 0.84 37.79
N SER A 117 -22.66 -0.08 38.30
CA SER A 117 -22.34 -1.46 38.63
C SER A 117 -22.23 -2.34 37.39
N THR A 118 -21.23 -3.19 37.44
CA THR A 118 -21.00 -4.42 36.69
C THR A 118 -22.23 -5.32 36.57
N ALA A 119 -22.54 -5.76 35.35
CA ALA A 119 -23.30 -6.98 35.08
C ALA A 119 -22.52 -7.80 34.04
N LYS A 120 -22.00 -8.94 34.50
CA LYS A 120 -21.47 -10.02 33.67
C LYS A 120 -22.65 -10.81 33.10
N GLU A 121 -22.65 -11.02 31.80
CA GLU A 121 -23.40 -12.11 31.17
C GLU A 121 -22.40 -12.93 30.34
N GLU A 122 -22.13 -14.13 30.80
CA GLU A 122 -21.36 -15.16 30.12
C GLU A 122 -22.33 -15.90 29.20
N THR A 123 -22.11 -15.85 27.88
CA THR A 123 -22.71 -16.79 26.93
C THR A 123 -21.60 -17.61 26.31
N GLU A 124 -21.49 -18.83 26.81
CA GLU A 124 -20.70 -19.95 26.30
C GLU A 124 -21.28 -20.35 24.93
N PHE A 125 -20.49 -20.25 23.86
CA PHE A 125 -20.89 -20.59 22.49
C PHE A 125 -20.35 -21.99 22.16
N ASP A 126 -21.26 -22.94 22.00
CA ASP A 126 -20.99 -24.38 21.83
C ASP A 126 -20.71 -24.70 20.35
N LEU A 127 -19.43 -24.82 19.99
CA LEU A 127 -18.95 -25.05 18.62
C LEU A 127 -19.14 -26.50 18.11
N GLU A 128 -19.61 -27.43 18.95
CA GLU A 128 -19.60 -28.86 18.63
C GLU A 128 -20.78 -29.34 17.77
N ASN A 129 -21.73 -28.46 17.45
CA ASN A 129 -22.93 -28.80 16.66
C ASN A 129 -22.90 -28.39 15.18
N LEU A 130 -21.89 -27.65 14.71
CA LEU A 130 -21.86 -27.19 13.31
C LEU A 130 -21.19 -28.18 12.33
N LEU A 131 -20.55 -29.25 12.82
CA LEU A 131 -19.76 -30.19 12.01
C LEU A 131 -20.47 -31.52 11.70
N LYS A 132 -21.76 -31.66 12.02
CA LYS A 132 -22.49 -32.94 11.86
C LYS A 132 -23.44 -33.04 10.67
N GLU A 133 -23.55 -32.02 9.83
CA GLU A 133 -24.54 -32.02 8.73
C GLU A 133 -23.96 -32.21 7.31
N ALA A 134 -22.71 -32.65 7.16
CA ALA A 134 -22.07 -32.77 5.84
C ALA A 134 -21.74 -34.22 5.37
N GLU A 135 -22.16 -35.28 6.06
CA GLU A 135 -21.72 -36.66 5.72
C GLU A 135 -22.76 -37.61 5.10
N ASP A 136 -23.99 -37.18 4.79
CA ASP A 136 -25.00 -38.09 4.23
C ASP A 136 -25.61 -37.56 2.93
N ASP A 137 -24.87 -37.65 1.81
CA ASP A 137 -25.46 -37.96 0.50
C ASP A 137 -24.40 -38.29 -0.57
N MET A 138 -24.03 -39.58 -0.65
CA MET A 138 -23.36 -40.12 -1.83
C MET A 138 -24.02 -41.45 -2.23
N PRO A 139 -24.67 -41.53 -3.41
CA PRO A 139 -25.18 -42.79 -3.93
C PRO A 139 -24.06 -43.66 -4.56
N PRO A 140 -24.31 -44.97 -4.72
CA PRO A 140 -23.25 -45.96 -4.90
C PRO A 140 -22.78 -46.14 -6.35
N LYS A 141 -21.56 -46.68 -6.44
CA LYS A 141 -20.82 -47.17 -7.62
C LYS A 141 -21.65 -47.99 -8.61
N GLU A 142 -21.36 -47.79 -9.90
CA GLU A 142 -21.42 -48.84 -10.91
C GLU A 142 -20.03 -49.08 -11.52
N GLN A 143 -19.67 -50.35 -11.60
CA GLN A 143 -18.51 -50.92 -12.26
C GLN A 143 -18.93 -51.40 -13.65
N GLU A 144 -18.07 -51.23 -14.66
CA GLU A 144 -17.91 -52.12 -15.83
C GLU A 144 -16.58 -51.69 -16.50
N GLU A 145 -15.47 -52.40 -16.31
CA GLU A 145 -14.98 -53.59 -17.03
C GLU A 145 -14.72 -53.45 -18.55
N THR A 146 -13.46 -53.75 -18.90
CA THR A 146 -12.91 -54.34 -20.14
C THR A 146 -12.54 -53.45 -21.34
N GLY A 147 -11.35 -53.72 -21.89
CA GLY A 147 -11.05 -53.44 -23.30
C GLY A 147 -9.59 -53.14 -23.64
N GLU A 148 -8.80 -54.18 -23.89
CA GLU A 148 -7.48 -54.12 -24.55
C GLU A 148 -7.51 -53.39 -25.91
N SER A 149 -6.36 -52.83 -26.34
CA SER A 149 -5.65 -53.23 -27.58
C SER A 149 -4.91 -52.09 -28.30
N SER A 150 -3.60 -52.34 -28.48
CA SER A 150 -2.76 -52.04 -29.65
C SER A 150 -2.31 -50.61 -30.01
N GLN A 151 -0.97 -50.48 -29.99
CA GLN A 151 -0.10 -49.55 -30.75
C GLN A 151 -0.26 -49.70 -32.29
N PRO A 152 0.61 -49.08 -33.15
CA PRO A 152 1.07 -47.69 -33.26
C PRO A 152 0.90 -47.16 -34.72
N SER A 153 1.09 -45.86 -34.96
CA SER A 153 1.45 -45.31 -36.28
C SER A 153 2.20 -44.01 -36.04
N ASP A 154 3.52 -43.96 -36.21
CA ASP A 154 4.20 -43.58 -37.45
C ASP A 154 3.62 -42.30 -38.08
N LEU A 155 4.33 -41.17 -37.90
CA LEU A 155 4.55 -40.21 -38.97
C LEU A 155 5.79 -39.35 -38.71
N LEU A 156 6.60 -39.29 -39.76
CA LEU A 156 7.92 -38.70 -39.90
C LEU A 156 7.90 -37.16 -39.94
N TYR A 157 8.99 -36.60 -39.38
CA TYR A 157 9.87 -35.54 -39.87
C TYR A 157 9.37 -34.49 -40.89
N ALA A 158 9.54 -33.24 -40.44
CA ALA A 158 10.26 -32.13 -41.08
C ALA A 158 9.70 -31.53 -42.37
N GLN A 159 9.32 -30.25 -42.28
CA GLN A 159 9.70 -29.25 -43.28
C GLN A 159 9.84 -27.86 -42.62
N GLU A 160 11.03 -27.29 -42.84
CA GLU A 160 11.39 -25.90 -42.59
C GLU A 160 10.59 -24.99 -43.52
N GLU A 161 10.01 -23.91 -42.99
CA GLU A 161 9.76 -22.71 -43.80
C GLU A 161 10.17 -21.46 -43.02
N LYS A 162 11.18 -20.79 -43.58
CA LYS A 162 11.58 -19.41 -43.29
C LYS A 162 10.40 -18.47 -43.55
N ASN A 163 10.15 -17.55 -42.63
CA ASN A 163 9.55 -16.27 -42.97
C ASN A 163 10.39 -15.13 -42.36
N GLU A 164 11.06 -14.41 -43.27
CA GLU A 164 11.45 -13.02 -43.09
C GLU A 164 10.16 -12.16 -43.11
N ALA A 165 9.98 -11.26 -42.14
CA ALA A 165 9.64 -9.86 -42.40
C ALA A 165 9.21 -9.08 -41.13
N GLN A 166 9.76 -7.86 -41.06
CA GLN A 166 9.19 -6.62 -40.53
C GLN A 166 9.19 -6.40 -39.01
N ALA A 167 10.16 -5.56 -38.61
CA ALA A 167 10.18 -4.80 -37.37
C ALA A 167 9.01 -3.80 -37.32
N PRO A 168 8.37 -3.60 -36.15
CA PRO A 168 7.58 -2.42 -35.90
C PRO A 168 8.48 -1.29 -35.37
N ASP A 169 8.44 -0.15 -36.07
CA ASP A 169 8.84 1.14 -35.52
C ASP A 169 7.96 1.44 -34.30
N THR A 170 8.56 1.60 -33.12
CA THR A 170 7.90 2.20 -31.96
C THR A 170 8.64 3.47 -31.56
N ASP A 171 7.88 4.55 -31.59
CA ASP A 171 8.27 5.93 -31.33
C ASP A 171 8.80 6.14 -29.89
N ASP A 172 10.11 6.06 -29.68
CA ASP A 172 10.80 6.53 -28.47
C ASP A 172 11.36 7.95 -28.63
N GLU A 173 10.57 8.89 -29.17
CA GLU A 173 10.99 10.29 -29.33
C GLU A 173 10.79 11.16 -28.08
N LEU A 174 10.25 10.63 -26.98
CA LEU A 174 9.95 11.43 -25.77
C LEU A 174 11.15 11.60 -24.81
N PHE A 175 12.17 10.74 -24.89
CA PHE A 175 13.31 10.76 -23.96
C PHE A 175 14.56 11.51 -24.47
N ASP A 176 14.56 11.99 -25.71
CA ASP A 176 15.73 12.66 -26.30
C ASP A 176 15.82 14.18 -25.98
N LEU A 177 14.87 14.70 -25.19
CA LEU A 177 14.73 16.14 -24.91
C LEU A 177 15.43 16.63 -23.62
N LEU A 178 16.01 15.75 -22.81
CA LEU A 178 16.57 16.12 -21.49
C LEU A 178 18.10 15.96 -21.36
N LEU A 179 18.82 15.59 -22.41
CA LEU A 179 20.28 15.50 -22.37
C LEU A 179 20.94 16.66 -23.14
N PRO A 180 21.80 17.48 -22.49
CA PRO A 180 22.62 18.46 -23.20
C PRO A 180 23.54 17.76 -24.20
N LYS A 181 23.25 17.92 -25.49
CA LYS A 181 24.13 17.57 -26.61
C LYS A 181 25.21 18.64 -26.69
N GLU A 182 26.28 18.52 -25.90
CA GLU A 182 27.66 18.94 -26.21
C GLU A 182 28.50 19.01 -24.92
N ALA A 183 29.39 18.04 -24.73
CA ALA A 183 30.59 18.19 -23.92
C ALA A 183 31.78 18.18 -24.88
N THR A 184 32.32 19.37 -25.10
CA THR A 184 33.49 19.67 -25.90
C THR A 184 34.75 18.94 -25.42
N GLU A 185 35.50 18.46 -26.40
CA GLU A 185 36.85 17.93 -26.34
C GLU A 185 37.81 18.80 -25.50
N SER A 186 38.41 18.23 -24.46
CA SER A 186 39.77 18.57 -24.01
C SER A 186 40.24 17.59 -22.93
N ILE A 187 40.99 16.55 -23.33
CA ILE A 187 41.88 15.83 -22.43
C ILE A 187 43.28 15.94 -23.02
N GLU A 188 44.10 16.72 -22.33
CA GLU A 188 45.52 16.90 -22.61
C GLU A 188 46.30 15.62 -22.30
N GLU A 189 47.21 15.34 -23.24
CA GLU A 189 48.36 14.47 -23.25
C GLU A 189 49.02 14.22 -21.86
N ILE A 190 48.90 12.98 -21.35
CA ILE A 190 49.67 12.52 -20.18
C ILE A 190 50.99 11.93 -20.65
N VAL A 191 52.07 12.58 -20.22
CA VAL A 191 53.48 12.22 -20.43
C VAL A 191 53.82 10.87 -19.77
N GLU A 192 54.40 9.96 -20.55
CA GLU A 192 55.00 8.71 -20.08
C GLU A 192 56.22 8.98 -19.18
N ILE A 193 56.22 8.40 -17.97
CA ILE A 193 57.41 8.31 -17.11
C ILE A 193 57.89 6.85 -17.15
N PRO A 194 59.19 6.59 -17.41
CA PRO A 194 59.69 5.23 -17.58
C PRO A 194 59.77 4.44 -16.26
N GLU A 195 59.47 3.16 -16.39
CA GLU A 195 59.47 2.12 -15.36
C GLU A 195 60.83 1.98 -14.66
N SER A 196 60.78 1.88 -13.33
CA SER A 196 61.89 1.46 -12.49
C SER A 196 61.58 0.08 -11.90
N PRO A 197 62.47 -0.92 -11.99
CA PRO A 197 62.15 -2.30 -11.65
C PRO A 197 62.59 -2.61 -10.22
N GLU A 198 61.67 -2.59 -9.26
CA GLU A 198 61.84 -3.32 -7.99
C GLU A 198 60.50 -3.35 -7.24
N ILE A 199 60.04 -4.59 -7.01
CA ILE A 199 59.02 -5.11 -6.08
C ILE A 199 58.15 -6.13 -6.85
N GLN A 200 58.73 -7.31 -7.07
CA GLN A 200 57.98 -8.56 -7.11
C GLN A 200 57.79 -9.01 -5.64
N GLU A 201 56.63 -9.62 -5.37
CA GLU A 201 56.14 -10.09 -4.05
C GLU A 201 55.22 -9.12 -3.27
N ALA A 202 54.06 -8.77 -3.84
CA ALA A 202 52.90 -8.29 -3.06
C ALA A 202 51.55 -8.43 -3.78
N SER A 203 51.35 -9.44 -4.62
CA SER A 203 50.07 -9.67 -5.33
C SER A 203 49.36 -10.91 -4.79
N GLU A 204 48.92 -10.89 -3.53
CA GLU A 204 47.99 -11.92 -3.00
C GLU A 204 47.13 -11.48 -1.81
N SER A 205 46.92 -10.17 -1.60
CA SER A 205 46.10 -9.68 -0.47
C SER A 205 45.26 -8.45 -0.84
N LEU A 206 44.33 -8.61 -1.77
CA LEU A 206 43.14 -7.74 -1.87
C LEU A 206 41.90 -8.60 -2.18
N ARG A 207 41.62 -9.57 -1.31
CA ARG A 207 40.23 -10.00 -1.09
C ARG A 207 39.66 -9.07 -0.03
N PRO A 208 38.61 -8.28 -0.30
CA PRO A 208 37.93 -7.56 0.76
C PRO A 208 37.34 -8.61 1.70
N THR A 209 37.95 -8.78 2.87
CA THR A 209 37.37 -9.53 3.99
C THR A 209 36.21 -8.72 4.54
N LEU A 210 35.09 -8.73 3.81
CA LEU A 210 33.79 -8.44 4.40
C LEU A 210 33.55 -9.56 5.40
N THR A 211 33.65 -9.25 6.69
CA THR A 211 33.22 -10.14 7.76
C THR A 211 31.78 -10.53 7.48
N GLN A 212 31.51 -11.82 7.21
CA GLN A 212 30.23 -12.41 6.81
C GLN A 212 29.02 -12.13 7.74
N LYS A 213 29.19 -11.33 8.79
CA LYS A 213 28.17 -11.05 9.80
C LYS A 213 27.22 -9.90 9.42
N ASP A 214 27.54 -9.10 8.41
CA ASP A 214 26.74 -7.92 8.00
C ASP A 214 25.95 -8.11 6.69
N GLU A 215 26.02 -9.29 6.05
CA GLU A 215 25.36 -9.51 4.76
C GLU A 215 23.84 -9.59 4.86
N ASN A 216 23.26 -9.80 6.04
CA ASN A 216 21.80 -9.88 6.22
C ASN A 216 21.20 -8.71 7.02
N ALA A 217 22.02 -7.76 7.50
CA ALA A 217 21.50 -6.65 8.30
C ALA A 217 20.62 -5.70 7.46
N PRO A 218 19.54 -5.12 8.00
CA PRO A 218 18.74 -4.14 7.28
C PRO A 218 19.58 -2.95 6.78
N ILE A 219 19.27 -2.44 5.59
CA ILE A 219 19.89 -1.26 5.01
C ILE A 219 18.97 -0.08 5.30
N LEU A 220 19.29 0.63 6.38
CA LEU A 220 18.54 1.81 6.81
C LEU A 220 18.76 2.97 5.84
N ILE A 221 17.65 3.45 5.27
CA ILE A 221 17.56 4.68 4.50
C ILE A 221 17.02 5.76 5.44
N ASP A 222 17.77 6.85 5.58
CA ASP A 222 17.32 8.06 6.27
C ASP A 222 16.55 8.90 5.25
N ILE A 223 15.23 8.69 5.18
CA ILE A 223 14.37 9.40 4.23
C ILE A 223 14.52 10.90 4.41
N GLN A 224 14.44 11.40 5.65
CA GLN A 224 14.46 12.83 5.93
C GLN A 224 15.75 13.48 5.43
N THR A 225 16.90 12.84 5.63
CA THR A 225 18.18 13.38 5.14
C THR A 225 18.26 13.35 3.62
N ILE A 226 17.89 12.23 2.98
CA ILE A 226 18.05 12.06 1.53
C ILE A 226 17.02 12.89 0.75
N SER A 227 15.75 12.91 1.18
CA SER A 227 14.71 13.70 0.54
C SER A 227 15.04 15.21 0.58
N GLN A 228 15.62 15.68 1.69
CA GLN A 228 16.14 17.05 1.79
C GLN A 228 17.34 17.30 0.87
N GLU A 229 18.24 16.34 0.70
CA GLU A 229 19.42 16.47 -0.17
C GLU A 229 19.01 16.63 -1.64
N ILE A 230 17.98 15.89 -2.09
CA ILE A 230 17.47 15.95 -3.46
C ILE A 230 16.36 17.00 -3.66
N GLY A 231 15.86 17.59 -2.57
CA GLY A 231 14.89 18.69 -2.59
C GLY A 231 13.44 18.28 -2.84
N ILE A 232 13.02 17.11 -2.36
CA ILE A 232 11.63 16.61 -2.43
C ILE A 232 11.07 16.29 -1.04
N ASP A 233 9.76 16.09 -0.97
CA ASP A 233 9.10 15.70 0.27
C ASP A 233 9.43 14.23 0.66
N PRO A 234 9.51 13.87 1.95
CA PRO A 234 9.66 12.48 2.39
C PRO A 234 8.66 11.51 1.77
N ASP A 235 7.39 11.91 1.60
CA ASP A 235 6.36 11.04 1.02
C ASP A 235 6.60 10.83 -0.48
N ASP A 236 7.00 11.89 -1.20
CA ASP A 236 7.41 11.80 -2.60
C ASP A 236 8.63 10.88 -2.77
N TYR A 237 9.58 10.92 -1.83
CA TYR A 237 10.74 10.03 -1.84
C TYR A 237 10.34 8.56 -1.71
N ILE A 238 9.38 8.24 -0.84
CA ILE A 238 8.84 6.88 -0.70
C ILE A 238 8.22 6.45 -2.03
N ALA A 239 7.38 7.30 -2.64
CA ALA A 239 6.78 6.99 -3.94
C ALA A 239 7.83 6.74 -5.04
N PHE A 240 8.91 7.52 -5.08
CA PHE A 240 10.02 7.27 -6.03
C PHE A 240 10.80 5.98 -5.72
N LEU A 241 10.94 5.63 -4.44
CA LEU A 241 11.57 4.37 -4.04
C LEU A 241 10.73 3.17 -4.50
N ASP A 242 9.41 3.25 -4.36
CA ASP A 242 8.48 2.23 -4.85
C ASP A 242 8.53 2.11 -6.38
N GLU A 243 8.50 3.24 -7.10
CA GLU A 243 8.64 3.27 -8.56
C GLU A 243 9.98 2.68 -9.03
N TYR A 244 11.07 2.93 -8.28
CA TYR A 244 12.36 2.33 -8.54
C TYR A 244 12.35 0.80 -8.40
N ILE A 245 11.69 0.28 -7.36
CA ILE A 245 11.54 -1.17 -7.14
C ILE A 245 10.70 -1.78 -8.27
N ASP A 246 9.59 -1.16 -8.64
CA ASP A 246 8.74 -1.61 -9.75
C ASP A 246 9.51 -1.64 -11.07
N THR A 247 10.30 -0.60 -11.34
CA THR A 247 11.16 -0.54 -12.53
C THR A 247 12.23 -1.62 -12.51
N ALA A 248 12.81 -1.93 -11.34
CA ALA A 248 13.77 -3.01 -11.19
C ALA A 248 13.15 -4.37 -11.54
N ILE A 249 11.93 -4.64 -11.07
CA ILE A 249 11.18 -5.86 -11.37
C ILE A 249 10.87 -5.95 -12.87
N GLN A 250 10.39 -4.88 -13.49
CA GLN A 250 10.09 -4.85 -14.93
C GLN A 250 11.34 -5.14 -15.78
N LEU A 251 12.52 -4.70 -15.34
CA LEU A 251 13.78 -4.90 -16.04
C LEU A 251 14.48 -6.22 -15.68
N GLU A 252 13.88 -7.12 -14.90
CA GLU A 252 14.52 -8.38 -14.50
C GLU A 252 14.93 -9.23 -15.72
N ASN A 253 14.01 -9.40 -16.67
CA ASN A 253 14.26 -10.16 -17.90
C ASN A 253 15.36 -9.51 -18.75
N ASP A 254 15.44 -8.19 -18.73
CA ASP A 254 16.47 -7.43 -19.44
C ASP A 254 17.85 -7.59 -18.79
N LEU A 255 17.90 -7.65 -17.46
CA LEU A 255 19.12 -7.98 -16.71
C LEU A 255 19.60 -9.41 -17.00
N LEU A 256 18.67 -10.34 -17.22
CA LEU A 256 18.96 -11.73 -17.56
C LEU A 256 19.27 -11.95 -19.05
N SER A 257 18.96 -10.96 -19.89
CA SER A 257 19.05 -11.07 -21.34
C SER A 257 20.44 -11.53 -21.82
N PRO A 258 20.51 -12.48 -22.77
CA PRO A 258 21.77 -12.83 -23.42
C PRO A 258 22.32 -11.67 -24.25
N ASP A 259 21.47 -10.74 -24.68
CA ASP A 259 21.87 -9.55 -25.45
C ASP A 259 22.58 -8.55 -24.53
N ALA A 260 23.80 -8.16 -24.91
CA ALA A 260 24.60 -7.20 -24.14
C ALA A 260 24.04 -5.77 -24.18
N GLN A 261 23.38 -5.36 -25.27
CA GLN A 261 22.81 -4.02 -25.38
C GLN A 261 21.60 -3.86 -24.46
N ILE A 262 20.64 -4.79 -24.51
CA ILE A 262 19.44 -4.78 -23.65
C ILE A 262 19.86 -4.74 -22.17
N ARG A 263 20.78 -5.63 -21.79
CA ARG A 263 21.28 -5.71 -20.42
C ARG A 263 21.99 -4.42 -19.99
N ASN A 264 22.82 -3.83 -20.85
CA ASN A 264 23.51 -2.57 -20.53
C ASN A 264 22.54 -1.39 -20.38
N THR A 265 21.45 -1.37 -21.17
CA THR A 265 20.39 -0.37 -21.03
C THR A 265 19.72 -0.49 -19.66
N ALA A 266 19.28 -1.70 -19.27
CA ALA A 266 18.69 -1.93 -17.95
C ALA A 266 19.63 -1.53 -16.80
N ILE A 267 20.91 -1.92 -16.87
CA ILE A 267 21.93 -1.56 -15.88
C ILE A 267 22.09 -0.03 -15.78
N LYS A 268 22.11 0.67 -16.92
CA LYS A 268 22.26 2.13 -16.96
C LYS A 268 21.05 2.82 -16.34
N THR A 269 19.84 2.37 -16.66
CA THR A 269 18.59 2.90 -16.10
C THR A 269 18.57 2.71 -14.59
N LEU A 270 18.78 1.49 -14.10
CA LEU A 270 18.75 1.19 -12.67
C LEU A 270 19.88 1.85 -11.89
N SER A 271 21.09 1.98 -12.47
CA SER A 271 22.17 2.72 -11.83
C SER A 271 21.87 4.21 -11.75
N HIS A 272 21.24 4.78 -12.78
CA HIS A 272 20.89 6.20 -12.78
C HIS A 272 19.83 6.50 -11.72
N LEU A 273 18.73 5.74 -11.67
CA LEU A 273 17.70 5.89 -10.65
C LEU A 273 18.25 5.66 -9.24
N GLY A 274 19.08 4.63 -9.06
CA GLY A 274 19.73 4.38 -7.78
C GLY A 274 20.69 5.51 -7.36
N ASP A 275 21.34 6.19 -8.31
CA ASP A 275 22.17 7.37 -8.02
C ASP A 275 21.29 8.56 -7.59
N VAL A 276 20.14 8.77 -8.24
CA VAL A 276 19.15 9.81 -7.87
C VAL A 276 18.57 9.57 -6.48
N LEU A 277 18.33 8.31 -6.10
CA LEU A 277 17.84 7.92 -4.78
C LEU A 277 18.95 7.75 -3.73
N HIS A 278 20.21 8.09 -4.04
CA HIS A 278 21.35 7.94 -3.13
C HIS A 278 21.48 6.51 -2.55
N LEU A 279 21.39 5.47 -3.39
CA LEU A 279 21.48 4.05 -3.02
C LEU A 279 22.84 3.41 -3.38
N PRO A 280 23.96 3.78 -2.72
CA PRO A 280 25.31 3.39 -3.15
C PRO A 280 25.58 1.87 -3.07
N LYS A 281 24.95 1.16 -2.13
CA LYS A 281 25.10 -0.30 -2.01
C LYS A 281 24.44 -1.02 -3.19
N VAL A 282 23.27 -0.55 -3.59
CA VAL A 282 22.50 -1.10 -4.72
C VAL A 282 23.27 -0.86 -6.03
N ASN A 283 23.76 0.36 -6.24
CA ASN A 283 24.54 0.72 -7.44
C ASN A 283 25.84 -0.07 -7.56
N LYS A 284 26.48 -0.41 -6.44
CA LYS A 284 27.66 -1.28 -6.45
C LYS A 284 27.34 -2.66 -7.01
N ILE A 285 26.19 -3.24 -6.67
CA ILE A 285 25.76 -4.56 -7.14
C ILE A 285 25.34 -4.50 -8.61
N ILE A 286 24.59 -3.48 -9.01
CA ILE A 286 24.19 -3.25 -10.42
C ILE A 286 25.44 -3.17 -11.32
N LYS A 287 26.46 -2.40 -10.92
CA LYS A 287 27.74 -2.32 -11.65
C LYS A 287 28.46 -3.67 -11.69
N ALA A 288 28.32 -4.47 -10.63
CA ALA A 288 28.86 -5.83 -10.59
C ALA A 288 28.13 -6.77 -11.57
N ILE A 289 26.82 -6.62 -11.79
CA ILE A 289 26.07 -7.41 -12.79
C ILE A 289 26.61 -7.13 -14.20
N GLY A 290 26.90 -5.86 -14.52
CA GLY A 290 27.44 -5.48 -15.82
C GLY A 290 28.82 -6.03 -16.16
N GLY A 291 29.62 -6.36 -15.14
CA GLY A 291 30.94 -6.94 -15.30
C GLY A 291 30.97 -8.47 -15.44
N THR A 292 29.82 -9.15 -15.39
CA THR A 292 29.74 -10.61 -15.34
C THR A 292 29.27 -11.21 -16.68
N GLU A 293 30.17 -11.92 -17.36
CA GLU A 293 29.86 -12.62 -18.61
C GLU A 293 29.18 -13.98 -18.39
N GLU A 294 29.52 -14.67 -17.29
CA GLU A 294 29.00 -16.00 -16.98
C GLU A 294 27.54 -15.95 -16.50
N VAL A 295 26.68 -16.75 -17.14
CA VAL A 295 25.21 -16.76 -16.89
C VAL A 295 24.87 -17.16 -15.45
N GLN A 296 25.59 -18.13 -14.89
CA GLN A 296 25.36 -18.63 -13.52
C GLN A 296 25.75 -17.58 -12.48
N GLU A 297 26.94 -16.99 -12.61
CA GLU A 297 27.37 -15.92 -11.71
C GLU A 297 26.46 -14.69 -11.83
N ARG A 298 25.97 -14.38 -13.04
CA ARG A 298 25.02 -13.28 -13.25
C ARG A 298 23.71 -13.51 -12.51
N HIS A 299 23.13 -14.71 -12.58
CA HIS A 299 21.95 -15.06 -11.78
C HIS A 299 22.21 -14.84 -10.29
N SER A 300 23.33 -15.33 -9.76
CA SER A 300 23.67 -15.12 -8.34
C SER A 300 23.78 -13.63 -7.97
N ARG A 301 24.29 -12.78 -8.86
CA ARG A 301 24.37 -11.33 -8.63
C ARG A 301 23.01 -10.62 -8.71
N ILE A 302 22.11 -11.09 -9.58
CA ILE A 302 20.74 -10.60 -9.64
C ILE A 302 19.97 -11.02 -8.38
N THR A 303 20.14 -12.26 -7.92
CA THR A 303 19.59 -12.69 -6.62
C THR A 303 20.13 -11.82 -5.47
N LEU A 304 21.43 -11.51 -5.47
CA LEU A 304 22.04 -10.62 -4.48
C LEU A 304 21.47 -9.19 -4.57
N PHE A 305 21.20 -8.70 -5.78
CA PHE A 305 20.55 -7.40 -6.00
C PHE A 305 19.16 -7.35 -5.36
N TYR A 306 18.30 -8.34 -5.63
CA TYR A 306 16.96 -8.39 -5.03
C TYR A 306 16.98 -8.62 -3.52
N ASN A 307 17.93 -9.43 -3.01
CA ASN A 307 18.14 -9.55 -1.57
C ASN A 307 18.57 -8.20 -0.95
N THR A 308 19.36 -7.41 -1.67
CA THR A 308 19.75 -6.07 -1.21
C THR A 308 18.56 -5.11 -1.24
N LEU A 309 17.72 -5.17 -2.28
CA LEU A 309 16.49 -4.37 -2.35
C LEU A 309 15.53 -4.73 -1.22
N SER A 310 15.33 -6.02 -0.94
CA SER A 310 14.41 -6.46 0.13
C SER A 310 14.89 -6.10 1.54
N ARG A 311 16.16 -5.71 1.68
CA ARG A 311 16.74 -5.20 2.93
C ARG A 311 16.68 -3.69 3.06
N LEU A 312 16.32 -2.96 2.00
CA LEU A 312 16.11 -1.52 2.11
C LEU A 312 14.94 -1.30 3.05
N THR A 313 15.20 -0.58 4.13
CA THR A 313 14.17 -0.25 5.12
C THR A 313 14.28 1.23 5.45
N THR A 314 13.14 1.86 5.60
CA THR A 314 13.03 3.27 5.92
C THR A 314 12.87 3.40 7.41
N LYS A 315 13.79 4.12 8.06
CA LYS A 315 13.70 4.31 9.50
C LYS A 315 12.64 5.36 9.80
N GLN A 316 11.39 4.96 10.01
CA GLN A 316 10.43 5.83 10.69
C GLN A 316 10.74 5.75 12.18
N GLU A 317 11.27 6.83 12.75
CA GLU A 317 11.26 7.00 14.20
C GLU A 317 9.80 7.26 14.61
N HIS A 318 9.00 6.19 14.74
CA HIS A 318 7.66 6.29 15.29
C HIS A 318 7.63 5.68 16.70
N ASP A 319 7.51 6.59 17.66
CA ASP A 319 7.24 6.38 19.08
C ASP A 319 5.89 5.64 19.22
N ASP A 320 5.95 4.43 19.78
CA ASP A 320 4.83 3.52 19.98
C ASP A 320 3.69 4.17 20.76
N THR A 321 2.51 4.30 20.17
CA THR A 321 1.23 4.10 20.89
C THR A 321 0.08 3.85 19.92
N LEU A 322 -0.16 2.56 19.67
CA LEU A 322 -1.46 1.86 19.54
C LEU A 322 -2.72 2.76 19.51
N THR A 323 -3.63 2.59 18.54
CA THR A 323 -4.74 1.61 18.62
C THR A 323 -5.64 1.68 17.36
N THR A 324 -6.08 0.49 16.95
CA THR A 324 -6.91 0.07 15.82
C THR A 324 -8.37 0.53 15.92
N GLU A 325 -9.02 0.89 14.80
CA GLU A 325 -10.36 0.41 14.38
C GLU A 325 -10.77 0.92 12.98
N GLN A 326 -11.38 0.03 12.18
CA GLN A 326 -11.76 0.16 10.76
C GLN A 326 -13.04 0.99 10.53
N PRO A 327 -13.24 1.59 9.33
CA PRO A 327 -14.55 2.07 8.88
C PRO A 327 -15.16 1.25 7.73
N THR A 328 -16.49 1.19 7.76
CA THR A 328 -17.38 0.61 6.76
C THR A 328 -17.58 1.51 5.54
N ASN A 329 -17.55 0.89 4.36
CA ASN A 329 -17.94 1.44 3.06
C ASN A 329 -19.38 1.95 2.98
N ASN A 330 -19.61 2.98 2.15
CA ASN A 330 -20.60 2.87 1.09
C ASN A 330 -20.39 3.87 -0.06
N ILE A 331 -20.55 3.30 -1.25
CA ILE A 331 -20.39 3.82 -2.60
C ILE A 331 -21.74 4.31 -3.13
N SER A 332 -21.73 5.25 -4.07
CA SER A 332 -22.62 5.40 -5.26
C SER A 332 -22.12 6.66 -6.00
N ASP A 333 -22.07 6.81 -7.32
CA ASP A 333 -22.71 6.18 -8.47
C ASP A 333 -22.02 6.78 -9.73
N LEU A 334 -21.82 6.05 -10.83
CA LEU A 334 -21.94 6.61 -12.20
C LEU A 334 -21.72 5.57 -13.30
N SER A 335 -22.55 5.75 -14.33
CA SER A 335 -22.99 4.80 -15.33
C SER A 335 -22.28 4.90 -16.70
N SER A 336 -22.18 3.74 -17.35
CA SER A 336 -22.48 3.43 -18.76
C SER A 336 -21.67 4.07 -19.90
N VAL A 337 -20.94 3.22 -20.65
CA VAL A 337 -20.84 3.26 -22.13
C VAL A 337 -20.69 1.82 -22.63
N GLY A 338 -21.44 1.43 -23.66
CA GLY A 338 -21.37 0.10 -24.29
C GLY A 338 -20.75 0.14 -25.69
N ILE A 339 -20.07 -0.94 -26.10
CA ILE A 339 -19.79 -1.34 -27.50
C ILE A 339 -19.79 -2.89 -27.59
N THR A 340 -20.12 -3.35 -28.79
CA THR A 340 -20.70 -4.60 -29.30
C THR A 340 -19.74 -5.72 -29.77
N GLY A 341 -20.18 -7.00 -29.64
CA GLY A 341 -19.90 -8.18 -30.51
C GLY A 341 -18.56 -8.93 -30.26
N GLU A 342 -18.43 -10.25 -30.21
CA GLU A 342 -19.16 -11.41 -30.77
C GLU A 342 -19.02 -12.68 -29.87
N ALA A 343 -19.81 -13.72 -30.21
CA ALA A 343 -20.28 -14.84 -29.40
C ALA A 343 -19.30 -15.96 -29.02
N ILE A 344 -19.46 -16.51 -27.79
CA ILE A 344 -19.68 -17.95 -27.55
C ILE A 344 -20.71 -18.12 -26.41
N ASP A 345 -21.71 -18.95 -26.69
CA ASP A 345 -22.89 -19.28 -25.88
C ASP A 345 -22.61 -20.45 -24.95
N THR A 346 -22.44 -20.16 -23.66
CA THR A 346 -23.05 -20.91 -22.56
C THR A 346 -23.44 -19.90 -21.48
N GLN A 347 -24.74 -19.72 -21.24
CA GLN A 347 -25.27 -18.91 -20.15
C GLN A 347 -24.74 -19.40 -18.81
N THR A 348 -23.71 -18.70 -18.30
CA THR A 348 -23.36 -18.69 -16.88
C THR A 348 -23.54 -17.25 -16.44
N ASP A 349 -24.45 -16.99 -15.50
CA ASP A 349 -24.67 -15.70 -14.82
C ASP A 349 -23.45 -15.29 -13.94
N GLY A 350 -22.24 -15.62 -14.41
CA GLY A 350 -20.97 -15.42 -13.72
C GLY A 350 -20.38 -14.04 -13.91
N PHE A 351 -19.42 -13.69 -13.05
CA PHE A 351 -18.73 -12.40 -13.14
C PHE A 351 -17.67 -12.35 -14.24
N GLY A 352 -17.28 -13.51 -14.79
CA GLY A 352 -16.26 -13.64 -15.84
C GLY A 352 -15.24 -14.70 -15.47
N THR A 353 -14.04 -14.60 -16.03
CA THR A 353 -12.91 -15.47 -15.71
C THR A 353 -11.71 -14.61 -15.36
N ILE A 354 -11.05 -14.90 -14.24
CA ILE A 354 -9.83 -14.20 -13.81
C ILE A 354 -8.64 -15.09 -14.16
N ASP A 355 -7.67 -14.53 -14.87
CA ASP A 355 -6.36 -15.13 -15.05
C ASP A 355 -5.38 -14.54 -14.03
N LEU A 356 -4.71 -15.41 -13.27
CA LEU A 356 -3.72 -15.03 -12.26
C LEU A 356 -2.27 -15.26 -12.73
N SER A 357 -2.06 -15.79 -13.94
CA SER A 357 -0.74 -16.19 -14.43
C SER A 357 0.20 -15.02 -14.73
N GLU A 358 -0.33 -13.83 -15.03
CA GLU A 358 0.42 -12.62 -15.37
C GLU A 358 0.55 -11.62 -14.20
N ILE A 359 0.19 -12.03 -12.99
CA ILE A 359 0.20 -11.13 -11.83
C ILE A 359 1.60 -11.05 -11.22
N ASN A 360 2.13 -9.84 -11.16
CA ASN A 360 3.39 -9.56 -10.47
C ASN A 360 3.17 -9.43 -8.96
N PRO A 361 4.13 -9.91 -8.14
CA PRO A 361 4.07 -9.72 -6.69
C PRO A 361 4.04 -8.23 -6.31
N ILE A 362 3.20 -7.83 -5.35
CA ILE A 362 3.26 -6.52 -4.70
C ILE A 362 4.07 -6.69 -3.42
N TYR A 363 5.25 -6.05 -3.37
CA TYR A 363 6.14 -6.14 -2.23
C TYR A 363 5.52 -5.53 -0.97
N PHE A 364 5.79 -6.15 0.18
CA PHE A 364 5.53 -5.55 1.48
C PHE A 364 6.49 -6.11 2.53
N ASP A 365 6.73 -5.32 3.57
CA ASP A 365 7.72 -5.66 4.59
C ASP A 365 7.14 -6.52 5.71
N PHE A 366 7.10 -7.85 5.50
CA PHE A 366 6.72 -8.81 6.56
C PHE A 366 7.93 -9.29 7.37
N GLN A 367 8.03 -8.91 8.64
CA GLN A 367 9.12 -9.34 9.52
C GLN A 367 8.66 -10.48 10.43
N LEU A 368 9.29 -11.66 10.27
CA LEU A 368 8.89 -12.88 10.99
C LEU A 368 9.15 -12.74 12.49
N GLU A 369 10.29 -12.16 12.87
CA GLU A 369 10.69 -11.92 14.25
C GLU A 369 9.79 -10.89 14.95
N GLU A 370 9.32 -9.89 14.21
CA GLU A 370 8.40 -8.88 14.73
C GLU A 370 7.04 -9.51 15.02
N ALA A 371 6.48 -10.26 14.06
CA ALA A 371 5.25 -11.00 14.27
C ALA A 371 5.34 -11.98 15.45
N ALA A 372 6.49 -12.67 15.60
CA ALA A 372 6.76 -13.56 16.73
C ALA A 372 6.81 -12.82 18.07
N ASN A 373 7.48 -11.67 18.12
CA ASN A 373 7.55 -10.83 19.31
C ASN A 373 6.16 -10.29 19.70
N ASP A 374 5.39 -9.80 18.74
CA ASP A 374 4.04 -9.27 18.94
C ASP A 374 3.05 -10.32 19.45
N LEU A 375 3.21 -11.57 18.99
CA LEU A 375 2.38 -12.69 19.41
C LEU A 375 2.90 -13.36 20.68
N GLY A 376 4.11 -13.03 21.13
CA GLY A 376 4.75 -13.69 22.26
C GLY A 376 5.04 -15.17 22.00
N LEU A 377 5.30 -15.53 20.74
CA LEU A 377 5.53 -16.90 20.29
C LEU A 377 6.96 -17.07 19.75
N PRO A 378 7.52 -18.29 19.76
CA PRO A 378 8.80 -18.57 19.09
C PRO A 378 8.72 -18.29 17.58
N THR A 379 9.80 -17.75 17.02
CA THR A 379 9.90 -17.43 15.58
C THR A 379 9.63 -18.65 14.71
N GLU A 380 10.15 -19.82 15.09
CA GLU A 380 9.97 -21.07 14.35
C GLU A 380 8.50 -21.51 14.29
N LEU A 381 7.72 -21.17 15.33
CA LEU A 381 6.29 -21.49 15.36
C LEU A 381 5.48 -20.53 14.47
N ILE A 382 5.86 -19.25 14.42
CA ILE A 382 5.25 -18.31 13.47
C ILE A 382 5.57 -18.72 12.04
N GLU A 383 6.80 -19.16 11.77
CA GLU A 383 7.20 -19.67 10.47
C GLU A 383 6.29 -20.83 10.01
N GLU A 384 6.05 -21.80 10.90
CA GLU A 384 5.12 -22.91 10.68
C GLU A 384 3.71 -22.41 10.35
N PHE A 385 3.17 -21.45 11.13
CA PHE A 385 1.84 -20.91 10.86
C PHE A 385 1.76 -20.11 9.55
N VAL A 386 2.83 -19.43 9.14
CA VAL A 386 2.87 -18.74 7.84
C VAL A 386 2.87 -19.77 6.70
N HIS A 387 3.58 -20.88 6.84
CA HIS A 387 3.52 -21.97 5.85
C HIS A 387 2.14 -22.64 5.79
N ASP A 388 1.48 -22.83 6.92
CA ASP A 388 0.09 -23.33 6.97
C ASP A 388 -0.86 -22.36 6.27
N PHE A 389 -0.70 -21.05 6.50
CA PHE A 389 -1.46 -20.02 5.80
C PHE A 389 -1.21 -20.03 4.29
N ILE A 390 0.04 -20.17 3.84
CA ILE A 390 0.38 -20.27 2.41
C ILE A 390 -0.32 -21.46 1.76
N THR A 391 -0.31 -22.61 2.45
CA THR A 391 -0.99 -23.83 2.00
C THR A 391 -2.49 -23.59 1.90
N GLN A 392 -3.10 -23.01 2.93
CA GLN A 392 -4.53 -22.70 2.94
C GLN A 392 -4.92 -21.72 1.83
N ALA A 393 -4.16 -20.65 1.63
CA ALA A 393 -4.41 -19.66 0.58
C ALA A 393 -4.32 -20.28 -0.83
N THR A 394 -3.35 -21.17 -1.05
CA THR A 394 -3.21 -21.92 -2.30
C THR A 394 -4.39 -22.86 -2.57
N GLU A 395 -4.95 -23.49 -1.54
CA GLU A 395 -6.11 -24.39 -1.66
C GLU A 395 -7.44 -23.65 -1.84
N GLU A 396 -7.60 -22.49 -1.21
CA GLU A 396 -8.85 -21.73 -1.22
C GLU A 396 -8.97 -20.80 -2.44
N THR A 397 -7.86 -20.27 -2.98
CA THR A 397 -7.89 -19.36 -4.13
C THR A 397 -8.58 -19.97 -5.36
N PRO A 398 -8.31 -21.22 -5.78
CA PRO A 398 -9.03 -21.83 -6.90
C PRO A 398 -10.55 -21.88 -6.69
N LYS A 399 -11.00 -22.11 -5.45
CA LYS A 399 -12.44 -22.10 -5.09
C LYS A 399 -13.02 -20.70 -5.20
N MET A 400 -12.25 -19.67 -4.83
CA MET A 400 -12.64 -18.26 -5.00
C MET A 400 -12.78 -17.91 -6.49
N LEU A 401 -11.88 -18.39 -7.35
CA LEU A 401 -11.96 -18.18 -8.80
C LEU A 401 -13.17 -18.91 -9.43
N GLU A 402 -13.45 -20.13 -8.99
CA GLU A 402 -14.63 -20.88 -9.43
C GLU A 402 -15.93 -20.18 -9.00
N ALA A 403 -15.98 -19.67 -7.77
CA ALA A 403 -17.11 -18.87 -7.28
C ALA A 403 -17.28 -17.58 -8.10
N TYR A 404 -16.19 -16.91 -8.45
CA TYR A 404 -16.22 -15.74 -9.36
C TYR A 404 -16.82 -16.09 -10.72
N GLN A 405 -16.39 -17.21 -11.31
CA GLN A 405 -16.92 -17.70 -12.58
C GLN A 405 -18.41 -18.07 -12.51
N LYS A 406 -18.91 -18.47 -11.34
CA LYS A 406 -20.33 -18.80 -11.13
C LYS A 406 -21.18 -17.61 -10.71
N GLY A 407 -20.59 -16.46 -10.41
CA GLY A 407 -21.32 -15.31 -9.88
C GLY A 407 -21.69 -15.45 -8.40
N ASP A 408 -21.01 -16.34 -7.67
CA ASP A 408 -21.29 -16.65 -6.28
C ASP A 408 -20.53 -15.71 -5.34
N LEU A 409 -21.07 -14.51 -5.15
CA LEU A 409 -20.52 -13.48 -4.28
C LEU A 409 -20.39 -13.96 -2.81
N GLU A 410 -21.37 -14.73 -2.33
CA GLU A 410 -21.40 -15.19 -0.94
C GLU A 410 -20.20 -16.10 -0.64
N THR A 411 -19.89 -17.02 -1.55
CA THR A 411 -18.72 -17.90 -1.42
C THR A 411 -17.41 -17.11 -1.48
N ILE A 412 -17.29 -16.11 -2.37
CA ILE A 412 -16.09 -15.25 -2.43
C ILE A 412 -15.89 -14.50 -1.11
N GLN A 413 -16.95 -13.89 -0.56
CA GLN A 413 -16.89 -13.18 0.72
C GLN A 413 -16.55 -14.10 1.89
N LYS A 414 -17.06 -15.35 1.90
CA LYS A 414 -16.72 -16.36 2.91
C LYS A 414 -15.24 -16.75 2.85
N ILE A 415 -14.69 -16.96 1.67
CA ILE A 415 -13.26 -17.26 1.50
C ILE A 415 -12.42 -16.05 1.93
N GLY A 416 -12.81 -14.83 1.53
CA GLY A 416 -12.18 -13.59 1.99
C GLY A 416 -12.15 -13.48 3.51
N HIS A 417 -13.26 -13.78 4.19
CA HIS A 417 -13.34 -13.80 5.65
C HIS A 417 -12.39 -14.83 6.29
N LEU A 418 -12.37 -16.06 5.75
CA LEU A 418 -11.52 -17.15 6.24
C LEU A 418 -10.04 -16.77 6.19
N LEU A 419 -9.57 -16.36 5.02
CA LEU A 419 -8.17 -16.01 4.80
C LEU A 419 -7.78 -14.74 5.56
N LYS A 420 -8.69 -13.75 5.67
CA LYS A 420 -8.48 -12.53 6.47
C LYS A 420 -8.18 -12.89 7.93
N GLY A 421 -8.97 -13.80 8.51
CA GLY A 421 -8.79 -14.23 9.89
C GLY A 421 -7.40 -14.81 10.14
N ALA A 422 -6.93 -15.66 9.23
CA ALA A 422 -5.59 -16.24 9.30
C ALA A 422 -4.48 -15.18 9.13
N ALA A 423 -4.56 -14.34 8.09
CA ALA A 423 -3.57 -13.29 7.83
C ALA A 423 -3.46 -12.27 8.98
N SER A 424 -4.60 -11.86 9.55
CA SER A 424 -4.64 -10.91 10.68
C SER A 424 -4.04 -11.49 11.96
N ASN A 425 -4.30 -12.78 12.24
CA ASN A 425 -3.70 -13.49 13.37
C ASN A 425 -2.17 -13.56 13.25
N LEU A 426 -1.64 -13.58 12.03
CA LEU A 426 -0.19 -13.63 11.74
C LEU A 426 0.44 -12.26 11.52
N ARG A 427 -0.30 -11.15 11.71
CA ARG A 427 0.18 -9.78 11.47
C ARG A 427 0.63 -9.53 10.03
N ILE A 428 0.05 -10.24 9.05
CA ILE A 428 0.31 -10.03 7.62
C ILE A 428 -0.65 -8.95 7.10
N THR A 429 -0.47 -7.71 7.57
CA THR A 429 -1.45 -6.62 7.41
C THR A 429 -1.89 -6.37 5.97
N PRO A 430 -0.99 -6.28 4.96
CA PRO A 430 -1.42 -6.03 3.57
C PRO A 430 -2.32 -7.12 2.98
N LEU A 431 -2.10 -8.39 3.36
CA LEU A 431 -3.00 -9.48 2.99
C LEU A 431 -4.32 -9.38 3.73
N ALA A 432 -4.30 -9.10 5.04
CA ALA A 432 -5.52 -8.94 5.82
C ALA A 432 -6.41 -7.80 5.29
N ASP A 433 -5.81 -6.70 4.83
CA ASP A 433 -6.52 -5.54 4.28
C ASP A 433 -7.15 -5.84 2.92
N THR A 434 -6.39 -6.43 1.98
CA THR A 434 -6.95 -6.82 0.68
C THR A 434 -8.04 -7.88 0.80
N LEU A 435 -7.90 -8.84 1.72
CA LEU A 435 -8.93 -9.84 2.01
C LEU A 435 -10.16 -9.23 2.70
N TYR A 436 -9.98 -8.17 3.49
CA TYR A 436 -11.09 -7.40 4.04
C TYR A 436 -11.88 -6.66 2.95
N GLU A 437 -11.19 -6.06 1.97
CA GLU A 437 -11.85 -5.44 0.82
C GLU A 437 -12.68 -6.46 0.03
N ILE A 438 -12.14 -7.67 -0.20
CA ILE A 438 -12.90 -8.78 -0.84
C ILE A 438 -14.12 -9.16 0.00
N GLN A 439 -13.94 -9.35 1.32
CA GLN A 439 -15.02 -9.71 2.24
C GLN A 439 -16.17 -8.69 2.22
N MET A 440 -15.86 -7.40 2.14
CA MET A 440 -16.84 -6.30 2.18
C MET A 440 -17.33 -5.85 0.81
N CYS A 441 -16.86 -6.48 -0.27
CA CYS A 441 -17.20 -6.10 -1.62
C CYS A 441 -18.64 -6.50 -1.95
N ASN A 442 -19.50 -5.52 -2.24
CA ASN A 442 -20.86 -5.74 -2.75
C ASN A 442 -20.98 -5.44 -4.26
N ASP A 443 -19.90 -4.92 -4.86
CA ASP A 443 -19.84 -4.51 -6.26
C ASP A 443 -18.99 -5.53 -7.05
N SER A 444 -19.66 -6.40 -7.81
CA SER A 444 -19.00 -7.46 -8.58
C SER A 444 -18.03 -6.92 -9.62
N SER A 445 -18.17 -5.66 -10.06
CA SER A 445 -17.25 -5.04 -11.02
C SER A 445 -15.86 -4.79 -10.44
N GLN A 446 -15.73 -4.74 -9.11
CA GLN A 446 -14.44 -4.51 -8.43
C GLN A 446 -13.75 -5.80 -8.01
N LEU A 447 -14.49 -6.92 -7.93
CA LEU A 447 -13.96 -8.18 -7.43
C LEU A 447 -12.72 -8.66 -8.17
N GLU A 448 -12.67 -8.52 -9.49
CA GLU A 448 -11.49 -8.94 -10.26
C GLU A 448 -10.24 -8.19 -9.80
N ARG A 449 -10.31 -6.86 -9.71
CA ARG A 449 -9.20 -6.02 -9.22
C ARG A 449 -8.77 -6.44 -7.82
N LEU A 450 -9.73 -6.65 -6.92
CA LEU A 450 -9.46 -7.01 -5.53
C LEU A 450 -8.80 -8.39 -5.41
N ILE A 451 -9.29 -9.39 -6.14
CA ILE A 451 -8.72 -10.74 -6.18
C ILE A 451 -7.29 -10.70 -6.74
N LYS A 452 -7.05 -9.91 -7.79
CA LYS A 452 -5.71 -9.71 -8.35
C LYS A 452 -4.75 -9.05 -7.36
N ASN A 453 -5.21 -8.02 -6.64
CA ASN A 453 -4.41 -7.34 -5.61
C ASN A 453 -4.08 -8.28 -4.43
N TYR A 454 -5.05 -9.07 -3.96
CA TYR A 454 -4.81 -10.10 -2.96
C TYR A 454 -3.74 -11.09 -3.42
N TRP A 455 -3.88 -11.60 -4.66
CA TRP A 455 -2.96 -12.58 -5.20
C TRP A 455 -1.54 -12.03 -5.35
N ALA A 456 -1.40 -10.77 -5.74
CA ALA A 456 -0.11 -10.10 -5.83
C ALA A 456 0.61 -10.02 -4.47
N HIS A 457 -0.10 -9.66 -3.39
CA HIS A 457 0.49 -9.73 -2.04
C HIS A 457 0.80 -11.17 -1.61
N PHE A 458 -0.08 -12.12 -1.95
CA PHE A 458 0.15 -13.53 -1.63
C PHE A 458 1.46 -14.05 -2.25
N LEU A 459 1.69 -13.76 -3.54
CA LEU A 459 2.93 -14.13 -4.23
C LEU A 459 4.18 -13.51 -3.59
N SER A 460 4.08 -12.27 -3.11
CA SER A 460 5.17 -11.59 -2.39
C SER A 460 5.53 -12.32 -1.09
N LEU A 461 4.52 -12.71 -0.30
CA LEU A 461 4.72 -13.49 0.92
C LEU A 461 5.33 -14.87 0.62
N GLU A 462 4.74 -15.61 -0.32
CA GLU A 462 5.18 -16.95 -0.70
C GLU A 462 6.64 -16.94 -1.17
N ASN A 463 7.00 -15.99 -2.04
CA ASN A 463 8.37 -15.82 -2.51
C ASN A 463 9.33 -15.52 -1.35
N LYS A 464 8.94 -14.64 -0.43
CA LYS A 464 9.76 -14.31 0.75
C LYS A 464 10.03 -15.54 1.62
N MET A 465 9.01 -16.34 1.90
CA MET A 465 9.15 -17.54 2.74
C MET A 465 9.95 -18.64 2.05
N ASN A 466 9.76 -18.85 0.74
CA ASN A 466 10.52 -19.84 -0.04
C ASN A 466 12.01 -19.50 -0.17
N ILE A 467 12.38 -18.22 -0.10
CA ILE A 467 13.78 -17.78 -0.05
C ILE A 467 14.37 -18.07 1.33
N SER A 468 13.61 -17.87 2.41
CA SER A 468 14.08 -18.09 3.79
C SER A 468 14.26 -19.56 4.17
N SER A 469 13.50 -20.48 3.56
CA SER A 469 13.59 -21.93 3.84
C SER A 469 14.76 -22.64 3.12
N LYS A 470 15.56 -21.95 2.30
CA LYS A 470 16.74 -22.49 1.58
C LYS A 470 18.04 -21.99 2.20
#